data_AF-A0A8J6YTL2-F1
#
_entry.id   AF-A0A8J6YTL2-F1
#
_cell.length_a   1.000
_cell.length_b   1.000
_cell.length_c   1.000
_cell.angle_alpha   90.00
_cell.angle_beta   90.00
_cell.angle_gamma   90.00
#
_symmetry.space_group_name_H-M   'P 1'
#
loop_
_entity.id
_entity.type
_entity.pdbx_description
1 polymer ?
#
loop_
_entity_poly.entity_id
_entity_poly.type
_entity_poly.pdbx_seq_one_letter_code
_entity_poly.pdbx_strand_id
1 'polypeptide(L)'
;ADLEGFRAVFEYVLLFFIGYYLIEDHRKAIQSLHLISAVATLAALVGFAQVALGVETPSSWTDAAEQGIVRAFSFVVSPNVLGSYMALMIPIAVGLFFYERNVWLKGYYALASLLQLGAFVLSGSRGAWLALLLSLLLIFALINWKWALGGGVAAVLGGFLLPPIRSRILNLLSPEYLEKSASDGRIARWLGAYHEMRFDPFFGRGIGHYGGAVGDR
;
A
#
# COMPACT_ATOMS: atom_id res chain seq x y z
N ALA A 1 -2.89 7.17 -29.43
CA ALA A 1 -2.60 6.50 -28.15
C ALA A 1 -2.04 7.56 -27.23
N ASP A 2 -2.67 7.78 -26.08
CA ASP A 2 -2.24 8.81 -25.15
C ASP A 2 -0.88 8.45 -24.55
N LEU A 3 0.04 9.42 -24.45
CA LEU A 3 1.40 9.19 -23.91
C LEU A 3 1.34 8.59 -22.50
N GLU A 4 0.35 9.00 -21.71
CA GLU A 4 0.16 8.51 -20.35
C GLU A 4 -0.35 7.07 -20.30
N GLY A 5 -1.23 6.68 -21.23
CA GLY A 5 -1.67 5.30 -21.37
C GLY A 5 -0.54 4.37 -21.81
N PHE A 6 0.30 4.84 -22.73
CA PHE A 6 1.52 4.13 -23.12
C PHE A 6 2.48 3.97 -21.93
N ARG A 7 2.75 5.05 -21.19
CA ARG A 7 3.59 5.02 -19.99
C ARG A 7 3.05 4.02 -18.96
N ALA A 8 1.76 4.05 -18.65
CA ALA A 8 1.14 3.18 -17.65
C ALA A 8 1.30 1.68 -17.96
N VAL A 9 1.41 1.29 -19.23
CA VAL A 9 1.60 -0.10 -19.65
C VAL A 9 3.08 -0.47 -19.73
N PHE A 10 3.89 0.35 -20.39
CA PHE A 10 5.26 -0.02 -20.73
C PHE A 10 6.30 0.36 -19.66
N GLU A 11 6.04 1.34 -18.80
CA GLU A 11 6.98 1.77 -17.77
C GLU A 11 7.34 0.63 -16.82
N TYR A 12 6.35 -0.13 -16.34
CA TYR A 12 6.60 -1.29 -15.46
C TYR A 12 7.36 -2.42 -16.15
N VAL A 13 7.11 -2.64 -17.45
CA VAL A 13 7.84 -3.63 -18.25
C VAL A 13 9.31 -3.21 -18.40
N LEU A 14 9.58 -1.94 -18.65
CA LEU A 14 10.94 -1.40 -18.73
C LEU A 14 11.66 -1.50 -17.38
N LEU A 15 10.99 -1.15 -16.27
CA LEU A 15 11.55 -1.27 -14.92
C LEU A 15 11.88 -2.73 -14.59
N PHE A 16 11.06 -3.69 -15.02
CA PHE A 16 11.36 -5.11 -14.88
C PHE A 16 12.65 -5.49 -15.61
N PHE A 17 12.82 -5.08 -16.87
CA PHE A 17 14.05 -5.38 -17.62
C PHE A 17 15.28 -4.71 -17.01
N ILE A 18 15.16 -3.46 -16.56
CA ILE A 18 16.26 -2.78 -15.85
C ILE A 18 16.65 -3.58 -14.60
N GLY A 19 15.67 -4.01 -13.80
CA GLY A 19 15.93 -4.84 -12.61
C GLY A 19 16.56 -6.17 -12.98
N TYR A 20 16.06 -6.84 -14.02
CA TYR A 20 16.56 -8.13 -14.49
C TYR A 20 18.02 -8.04 -14.97
N TYR A 21 18.38 -7.00 -15.72
CA TYR A 21 19.75 -6.81 -16.20
C TYR A 21 20.69 -6.24 -15.14
N LEU A 22 20.19 -5.49 -14.15
CA LEU A 22 21.01 -4.92 -13.08
C LEU A 22 21.35 -5.97 -12.01
N ILE A 23 20.40 -6.86 -11.69
CA ILE A 23 20.53 -7.85 -10.61
C ILE A 23 21.06 -9.17 -11.19
N GLU A 24 22.37 -9.20 -11.42
CA GLU A 24 23.05 -10.37 -12.01
C GLU A 24 23.48 -11.41 -10.96
N ASP A 25 23.72 -10.96 -9.72
CA ASP A 25 24.26 -11.81 -8.67
C ASP A 25 23.56 -11.57 -7.31
N HIS A 26 23.76 -12.53 -6.41
CA HIS A 26 23.19 -12.48 -5.07
C HIS A 26 23.61 -11.23 -4.29
N ARG A 27 24.84 -10.74 -4.46
CA ARG A 27 25.34 -9.56 -3.75
C ARG A 27 24.61 -8.30 -4.21
N LYS A 28 24.44 -8.12 -5.51
CA LYS A 28 23.66 -7.03 -6.11
C LYS A 28 22.20 -7.10 -5.68
N ALA A 29 21.60 -8.28 -5.62
CA ALA A 29 20.24 -8.45 -5.12
C ALA A 29 20.09 -7.93 -3.68
N ILE A 30 20.98 -8.33 -2.78
CA ILE A 30 20.97 -7.84 -1.39
C ILE A 30 21.23 -6.33 -1.32
N GLN A 31 22.15 -5.79 -2.13
CA GLN A 31 22.39 -4.34 -2.22
C GLN A 31 21.15 -3.57 -2.69
N SER A 32 20.41 -4.11 -3.67
CA SER A 32 19.14 -3.54 -4.11
C SER A 32 18.10 -3.57 -2.98
N LEU A 33 18.02 -4.64 -2.20
CA LEU A 33 17.13 -4.72 -1.03
C LEU A 33 17.49 -3.68 0.03
N HIS A 34 18.78 -3.45 0.29
CA HIS A 34 19.24 -2.38 1.18
C HIS A 34 18.81 -1.00 0.67
N LEU A 35 18.99 -0.74 -0.64
CA LEU A 35 18.63 0.54 -1.25
C LEU A 35 17.13 0.81 -1.16
N ILE A 36 16.28 -0.14 -1.57
CA ILE A 36 14.82 0.04 -1.52
C ILE A 36 14.34 0.19 -0.07
N SER A 37 14.93 -0.56 0.87
CA SER A 37 14.61 -0.40 2.29
C SER A 37 15.02 0.98 2.81
N ALA A 38 16.15 1.52 2.36
CA ALA A 38 16.57 2.87 2.73
C ALA A 38 15.61 3.94 2.18
N VAL A 39 15.21 3.83 0.92
CA VAL A 39 14.20 4.71 0.31
C VAL A 39 12.86 4.61 1.03
N ALA A 40 12.43 3.40 1.40
CA ALA A 40 11.21 3.19 2.19
C ALA A 40 11.29 3.84 3.57
N THR A 41 12.43 3.74 4.25
CA THR A 41 12.64 4.41 5.55
C THR A 41 12.62 5.92 5.41
N LEU A 42 13.23 6.49 4.37
CA LEU A 42 13.12 7.92 4.07
C LEU A 42 11.67 8.33 3.82
N ALA A 43 10.91 7.54 3.05
CA ALA A 43 9.49 7.78 2.82
C ALA A 43 8.70 7.78 4.13
N ALA A 44 8.98 6.84 5.03
CA ALA A 44 8.36 6.76 6.35
C ALA A 44 8.68 8.01 7.19
N LEU A 45 9.94 8.45 7.24
CA LEU A 45 10.37 9.65 7.96
C LEU A 45 9.67 10.92 7.44
N VAL A 46 9.57 11.08 6.12
CA VAL A 46 8.82 12.20 5.52
C VAL A 46 7.35 12.11 5.90
N GLY A 47 6.76 10.91 5.91
CA GLY A 47 5.38 10.71 6.37
C GLY A 47 5.16 11.10 7.84
N PHE A 48 6.08 10.75 8.72
CA PHE A 48 6.05 11.21 10.12
C PHE A 48 6.16 12.72 10.23
N ALA A 49 7.08 13.33 9.48
CA ALA A 49 7.27 14.79 9.49
C ALA A 49 6.00 15.50 9.03
N GLN A 50 5.32 15.01 7.98
CA GLN A 50 4.04 15.57 7.52
C GLN A 50 2.97 15.52 8.62
N VAL A 51 2.84 14.40 9.31
CA VAL A 51 1.85 14.25 10.39
C VAL A 51 2.21 15.15 11.58
N ALA A 52 3.48 15.21 11.96
CA ALA A 52 3.95 16.05 13.07
C ALA A 52 3.78 17.55 12.79
N LEU A 53 3.94 17.97 11.54
CA LEU A 53 3.75 19.35 11.10
C LEU A 53 2.27 19.69 10.80
N GLY A 54 1.36 18.71 10.88
CA GLY A 54 -0.06 18.93 10.59
C GLY A 54 -0.35 19.25 9.13
N VAL A 55 0.49 18.77 8.18
CA VAL A 55 0.29 19.02 6.75
C VAL A 55 -1.02 18.38 6.31
N GLU A 56 -1.93 19.19 5.76
CA GLU A 56 -3.21 18.71 5.29
C GLU A 56 -3.03 17.72 4.13
N THR A 57 -3.80 16.63 4.18
CA THR A 57 -3.77 15.62 3.13
C THR A 57 -4.36 16.21 1.84
N PRO A 58 -3.70 16.07 0.67
CA PRO A 58 -4.21 16.63 -0.57
C PRO A 58 -5.65 16.21 -0.89
N SER A 59 -6.50 17.19 -1.19
CA SER A 59 -7.95 17.00 -1.45
C SER A 59 -8.24 16.09 -2.63
N SER A 60 -7.34 16.01 -3.62
CA SER A 60 -7.47 15.11 -4.78
C SER A 60 -7.40 13.62 -4.41
N TRP A 61 -6.90 13.29 -3.21
CA TRP A 61 -6.69 11.92 -2.73
C TRP A 61 -7.52 11.58 -1.49
N THR A 62 -8.36 12.51 -1.02
CA THR A 62 -9.26 12.31 0.12
C THR A 62 -10.70 12.35 -0.32
N ASP A 63 -11.50 11.40 0.16
CA ASP A 63 -12.95 11.47 0.01
C ASP A 63 -13.48 12.71 0.74
N ALA A 64 -14.59 13.31 0.30
CA ALA A 64 -15.18 14.50 0.93
C ALA A 64 -15.45 14.31 2.45
N ALA A 65 -15.65 13.07 2.90
CA ALA A 65 -15.85 12.72 4.32
C ALA A 65 -14.54 12.61 5.14
N GLU A 66 -13.37 12.65 4.49
CA GLU A 66 -12.06 12.58 5.13
C GLU A 66 -11.26 13.90 5.02
N GLN A 67 -11.90 14.97 4.54
CA GLN A 67 -11.29 16.30 4.45
C GLN A 67 -10.94 16.83 5.86
N GLY A 68 -9.74 17.40 5.99
CA GLY A 68 -9.23 17.90 7.28
C GLY A 68 -8.56 16.86 8.18
N ILE A 69 -8.52 15.58 7.78
CA ILE A 69 -7.75 14.57 8.53
C ILE A 69 -6.29 14.56 8.06
N VAL A 70 -5.37 14.78 9.00
CA VAL A 70 -3.92 14.66 8.76
C VAL A 70 -3.54 13.18 8.66
N ARG A 71 -3.03 12.74 7.50
CA ARG A 71 -2.57 11.38 7.21
C ARG A 71 -1.18 11.43 6.61
N ALA A 72 -0.37 10.40 6.84
CA ALA A 72 0.93 10.29 6.18
C ALA A 72 0.74 9.92 4.69
N PHE A 73 1.35 10.67 3.77
CA PHE A 73 1.35 10.37 2.33
C PHE A 73 2.74 10.40 1.69
N SER A 74 3.73 10.97 2.39
CA SER A 74 5.11 11.11 1.96
C SER A 74 5.24 11.81 0.59
N PHE A 75 6.34 11.60 -0.12
CA PHE A 75 6.51 12.05 -1.51
C PHE A 75 5.65 11.29 -2.52
N VAL A 76 4.91 10.27 -2.08
CA VAL A 76 4.03 9.44 -2.92
C VAL A 76 2.65 10.11 -3.14
N VAL A 77 2.41 11.25 -2.49
CA VAL A 77 1.25 12.15 -2.67
C VAL A 77 -0.11 11.55 -2.25
N SER A 78 -0.22 10.22 -2.15
CA SER A 78 -1.42 9.51 -1.75
C SER A 78 -1.19 8.66 -0.49
N PRO A 79 -1.98 8.85 0.58
CA PRO A 79 -1.88 8.02 1.78
C PRO A 79 -2.11 6.53 1.51
N ASN A 80 -2.98 6.20 0.54
CA ASN A 80 -3.27 4.81 0.20
C ASN A 80 -2.07 4.14 -0.46
N VAL A 81 -1.39 4.85 -1.36
CA VAL A 81 -0.19 4.32 -2.03
C VAL A 81 0.94 4.18 -1.02
N LEU A 82 1.12 5.15 -0.10
CA LEU A 82 2.09 5.02 0.99
C LEU A 82 1.80 3.78 1.85
N GLY A 83 0.54 3.56 2.24
CA GLY A 83 0.14 2.38 3.02
C GLY A 83 0.49 1.07 2.30
N SER A 84 0.12 0.93 1.02
CA SER A 84 0.45 -0.25 0.23
C SER A 84 1.96 -0.43 0.02
N TYR A 85 2.69 0.67 -0.18
CA TYR A 85 4.15 0.66 -0.31
C TYR A 85 4.83 0.19 1.00
N MET A 86 4.42 0.71 2.15
CA MET A 86 4.93 0.26 3.44
C MET A 86 4.58 -1.21 3.72
N ALA A 87 3.38 -1.67 3.36
CA ALA A 87 2.98 -3.08 3.52
C ALA A 87 3.94 -4.05 2.79
N LEU A 88 4.48 -3.64 1.64
CA LEU A 88 5.46 -4.41 0.88
C LEU A 88 6.88 -4.31 1.47
N MET A 89 7.25 -3.13 1.97
CA MET A 89 8.61 -2.85 2.44
C MET A 89 8.91 -3.38 3.85
N ILE A 90 7.90 -3.45 4.73
CA ILE A 90 8.05 -3.94 6.11
C ILE A 90 8.60 -5.38 6.13
N PRO A 91 8.05 -6.37 5.38
CA PRO A 91 8.62 -7.71 5.34
C PRO A 91 10.06 -7.75 4.85
N ILE A 92 10.44 -6.87 3.92
CA ILE A 92 11.81 -6.77 3.40
C ILE A 92 12.75 -6.26 4.50
N ALA A 93 12.39 -5.19 5.20
CA ALA A 93 13.18 -4.64 6.30
C ALA A 93 13.35 -5.66 7.45
N VAL A 94 12.28 -6.37 7.80
CA VAL A 94 12.31 -7.45 8.80
C VAL A 94 13.16 -8.63 8.32
N GLY A 95 13.07 -9.00 7.05
CA GLY A 95 13.94 -10.03 6.45
C GLY A 95 15.42 -9.66 6.52
N LEU A 96 15.76 -8.40 6.19
CA LEU A 96 17.13 -7.89 6.30
C LEU A 96 17.62 -7.84 7.76
N PHE A 97 16.76 -7.55 8.73
CA PHE A 97 17.10 -7.64 10.15
C PHE A 97 17.56 -9.04 10.55
N PHE A 98 16.89 -10.09 10.06
CA PHE A 98 17.28 -11.48 10.35
C PHE A 98 18.44 -11.98 9.50
N TYR A 99 18.62 -11.44 8.29
CA TYR A 99 19.71 -11.77 7.39
C TYR A 99 21.05 -11.18 7.86
N GLU A 100 21.05 -9.94 8.35
CA GLU A 100 22.27 -9.24 8.72
C GLU A 100 22.92 -9.76 9.99
N ARG A 101 24.25 -9.90 9.96
CA ARG A 101 25.07 -10.28 11.14
C ARG A 101 25.66 -9.08 11.86
N ASN A 102 25.82 -7.94 11.18
CA ASN A 102 26.38 -6.73 11.76
C ASN A 102 25.37 -6.07 12.71
N VAL A 103 25.75 -5.89 13.98
CA VAL A 103 24.89 -5.33 15.02
C VAL A 103 24.35 -3.93 14.67
N TRP A 104 25.15 -3.09 14.02
CA TRP A 104 24.74 -1.75 13.59
C TRP A 104 23.65 -1.83 12.52
N LEU A 105 23.83 -2.70 11.52
CA LEU A 105 22.83 -2.91 10.47
C LEU A 105 21.56 -3.55 11.04
N LYS A 106 21.67 -4.49 11.98
CA LYS A 106 20.50 -5.02 12.68
C LYS A 106 19.75 -3.92 13.44
N GLY A 107 20.46 -3.04 14.16
CA GLY A 107 19.85 -1.89 14.83
C GLY A 107 19.12 -0.98 13.85
N TYR A 108 19.74 -0.68 12.71
CA TYR A 108 19.11 0.08 11.63
C TYR A 108 17.84 -0.60 11.11
N TYR A 109 17.87 -1.89 10.77
CA TYR A 109 16.70 -2.59 10.21
C TYR A 109 15.56 -2.76 11.23
N ALA A 110 15.89 -2.90 12.52
CA ALA A 110 14.88 -2.87 13.58
C ALA A 110 14.18 -1.50 13.63
N LEU A 111 14.94 -0.40 13.63
CA LEU A 111 14.38 0.95 13.60
C LEU A 111 13.61 1.23 12.30
N ALA A 112 14.15 0.84 11.16
CA ALA A 112 13.51 0.98 9.85
C ALA A 112 12.15 0.27 9.83
N SER A 113 12.08 -0.97 10.32
CA SER A 113 10.83 -1.74 10.39
C SER A 113 9.78 -1.04 11.27
N LEU A 114 10.20 -0.48 12.42
CA LEU A 114 9.31 0.27 13.30
C LEU A 114 8.82 1.57 12.67
N LEU A 115 9.71 2.31 11.98
CA LEU A 115 9.34 3.53 11.28
C LEU A 115 8.36 3.23 10.13
N GLN A 116 8.64 2.22 9.31
CA GLN A 116 7.77 1.81 8.22
C GLN A 116 6.41 1.33 8.73
N LEU A 117 6.37 0.59 9.83
CA LEU A 117 5.12 0.18 10.49
C LEU A 117 4.34 1.38 11.04
N GLY A 118 5.02 2.35 11.65
CA GLY A 118 4.36 3.57 12.12
C GLY A 118 3.79 4.40 10.97
N ALA A 119 4.56 4.60 9.89
CA ALA A 119 4.07 5.27 8.69
C ALA A 119 2.90 4.52 8.03
N PHE A 120 2.91 3.19 8.05
CA PHE A 120 1.80 2.35 7.60
C PHE A 120 0.52 2.59 8.40
N VAL A 121 0.61 2.68 9.73
CA VAL A 121 -0.54 2.99 10.60
C VAL A 121 -1.01 4.42 10.38
N LEU A 122 -0.09 5.39 10.35
CA LEU A 122 -0.38 6.82 10.12
C LEU A 122 -0.93 7.11 8.72
N SER A 123 -0.67 6.25 7.75
CA SER A 123 -1.29 6.34 6.43
C SER A 123 -2.81 6.19 6.51
N GLY A 124 -3.33 5.49 7.52
CA GLY A 124 -4.76 5.21 7.67
C GLY A 124 -5.37 4.39 6.53
N SER A 125 -4.53 3.74 5.69
CA SER A 125 -5.02 3.00 4.53
C SER A 125 -5.65 1.66 4.94
N ARG A 126 -6.97 1.67 5.07
CA ARG A 126 -7.79 0.49 5.39
C ARG A 126 -7.50 -0.70 4.45
N GLY A 127 -7.35 -0.43 3.15
CA GLY A 127 -7.02 -1.46 2.16
C GLY A 127 -5.63 -2.06 2.35
N ALA A 128 -4.65 -1.25 2.71
CA ALA A 128 -3.30 -1.73 3.00
C ALA A 128 -3.25 -2.56 4.29
N TRP A 129 -4.03 -2.20 5.31
CA TRP A 129 -4.19 -2.99 6.54
C TRP A 129 -4.72 -4.39 6.26
N LEU A 130 -5.78 -4.49 5.45
CA LEU A 130 -6.33 -5.78 5.03
C LEU A 130 -5.36 -6.59 4.17
N ALA A 131 -4.66 -5.93 3.24
CA ALA A 131 -3.67 -6.59 2.39
C ALA A 131 -2.51 -7.19 3.22
N LEU A 132 -1.96 -6.42 4.17
CA LEU A 132 -0.92 -6.89 5.07
C LEU A 132 -1.41 -8.05 5.94
N LEU A 133 -2.61 -7.94 6.52
CA LEU A 133 -3.22 -9.00 7.31
C LEU A 133 -3.35 -10.29 6.51
N LEU A 134 -3.95 -10.22 5.32
CA LEU A 134 -4.15 -11.39 4.46
C LEU A 134 -2.81 -12.01 4.03
N SER A 135 -1.82 -11.17 3.67
CA SER A 135 -0.49 -11.64 3.32
C SER A 135 0.18 -12.38 4.48
N LEU A 136 0.13 -11.83 5.70
CA LEU A 136 0.71 -12.47 6.88
C LEU A 136 -0.01 -13.76 7.24
N LEU A 137 -1.34 -13.79 7.15
CA LEU A 137 -2.13 -15.00 7.37
C LEU A 137 -1.76 -16.11 6.38
N LEU A 138 -1.60 -15.77 5.10
CA LEU A 138 -1.18 -16.73 4.08
C LEU A 138 0.24 -17.24 4.36
N ILE A 139 1.20 -16.35 4.62
CA ILE A 139 2.59 -16.74 4.93
C ILE A 139 2.64 -17.64 6.16
N PHE A 140 1.98 -17.25 7.25
CA PHE A 140 1.95 -18.08 8.45
C PHE A 140 1.17 -19.37 8.26
N ALA A 141 0.13 -19.41 7.42
CA ALA A 141 -0.59 -20.65 7.13
C ALA A 141 0.29 -21.65 6.37
N LEU A 142 1.12 -21.15 5.44
CA LEU A 142 2.11 -21.95 4.71
C LEU A 142 3.22 -22.49 5.62
N ILE A 143 3.62 -21.73 6.64
CA ILE A 143 4.63 -22.18 7.62
C ILE A 143 4.00 -23.15 8.63
N ASN A 144 2.94 -22.72 9.32
CA ASN A 144 2.16 -23.50 10.27
C ASN A 144 0.87 -22.76 10.66
N TRP A 145 -0.27 -23.39 10.38
CA TRP A 145 -1.61 -22.83 10.55
C TRP A 145 -1.92 -22.25 11.95
N LYS A 146 -1.27 -22.75 13.02
CA LYS A 146 -1.45 -22.23 14.39
C LYS A 146 -0.91 -20.81 14.54
N TRP A 147 0.17 -20.47 13.84
CA TRP A 147 0.71 -19.11 13.83
C TRP A 147 -0.19 -18.16 13.05
N ALA A 148 -0.83 -18.64 11.98
CA ALA A 148 -1.85 -17.86 11.27
C ALA A 148 -3.04 -17.56 12.18
N LEU A 149 -3.53 -18.56 12.92
CA LEU A 149 -4.62 -18.36 13.88
C LEU A 149 -4.22 -17.34 14.96
N GLY A 150 -3.05 -17.51 15.58
CA GLY A 150 -2.55 -16.58 16.60
C GLY A 150 -2.34 -15.16 16.08
N GLY A 151 -1.73 -15.01 14.90
CA GLY A 151 -1.54 -13.72 14.25
C GLY A 151 -2.84 -13.04 13.85
N GLY A 152 -3.81 -13.81 13.35
CA GLY A 152 -5.15 -13.33 13.02
C GLY A 152 -5.89 -12.79 14.25
N VAL A 153 -5.88 -13.55 15.35
CA VAL A 153 -6.49 -13.10 16.62
C VAL A 153 -5.81 -11.84 17.13
N ALA A 154 -4.48 -11.77 17.11
CA ALA A 154 -3.73 -10.59 17.52
C ALA A 154 -4.08 -9.35 16.67
N ALA A 155 -4.22 -9.51 15.36
CA ALA A 155 -4.59 -8.42 14.46
C ALA A 155 -6.03 -7.91 14.71
N VAL A 156 -6.99 -8.82 14.95
CA VAL A 156 -8.37 -8.46 15.31
C VAL A 156 -8.38 -7.70 16.63
N LEU A 157 -7.74 -8.24 17.67
CA LEU A 157 -7.64 -7.58 18.97
C LEU A 157 -6.98 -6.21 18.86
N GLY A 158 -5.86 -6.10 18.16
CA GLY A 158 -5.18 -4.82 17.91
C GLY A 158 -6.08 -3.80 17.20
N GLY A 159 -6.87 -4.25 16.21
CA GLY A 159 -7.81 -3.40 15.50
C GLY A 159 -8.96 -2.87 16.35
N PHE A 160 -9.45 -3.66 17.31
CA PHE A 160 -10.52 -3.25 18.22
C PHE A 160 -10.02 -2.41 19.41
N LEU A 161 -8.81 -2.67 19.90
CA LEU A 161 -8.23 -2.00 21.07
C LEU A 161 -7.73 -0.59 20.75
N LEU A 162 -7.37 -0.30 19.50
CA LEU A 162 -6.85 1.01 19.09
C LEU A 162 -7.98 1.90 18.56
N PRO A 163 -8.40 2.97 19.29
CA PRO A 163 -9.55 3.79 18.91
C PRO A 163 -9.50 4.39 17.49
N PRO A 164 -8.34 4.87 16.99
CA PRO A 164 -8.24 5.38 15.61
C PRO A 164 -8.44 4.31 14.54
N ILE A 165 -8.08 3.06 14.83
CA ILE A 165 -8.26 1.93 13.92
C ILE A 165 -9.72 1.47 13.96
N ARG A 166 -10.28 1.33 15.16
CA ARG A 166 -11.67 0.94 15.38
C ARG A 166 -12.65 1.87 14.66
N SER A 167 -12.49 3.19 14.80
CA SER A 167 -13.39 4.15 14.15
C SER A 167 -13.35 4.02 12.62
N ARG A 168 -12.16 3.82 12.06
CA ARG A 168 -11.96 3.61 10.61
C ARG A 168 -12.58 2.29 10.12
N ILE A 169 -12.51 1.22 10.89
CA ILE A 169 -13.15 -0.06 10.56
C ILE A 169 -14.67 0.06 10.63
N LEU A 170 -15.21 0.65 11.70
CA LEU A 170 -16.66 0.82 11.85
C LEU A 170 -17.27 1.72 10.77
N ASN A 171 -16.52 2.72 10.30
CA ASN A 171 -16.92 3.55 9.16
C ASN A 171 -17.12 2.75 7.86
N LEU A 172 -16.54 1.56 7.70
CA LEU A 172 -16.82 0.70 6.52
C LEU A 172 -18.23 0.11 6.54
N LEU A 173 -18.80 -0.06 7.73
CA LEU A 173 -20.13 -0.61 7.94
C LEU A 173 -21.20 0.50 8.02
N SER A 174 -20.80 1.78 7.90
CA SER A 174 -21.76 2.87 7.96
C SER A 174 -22.62 2.91 6.69
N PRO A 175 -23.93 3.16 6.81
CA PRO A 175 -24.82 3.29 5.66
C PRO A 175 -24.34 4.35 4.66
N GLU A 176 -23.84 5.48 5.18
CA GLU A 176 -23.31 6.58 4.37
C GLU A 176 -22.11 6.16 3.50
N TYR A 177 -21.20 5.35 4.04
CA TYR A 177 -20.07 4.84 3.27
C TYR A 177 -20.50 3.85 2.19
N LEU A 178 -21.48 2.99 2.49
CA LEU A 178 -22.01 2.02 1.53
C LEU A 178 -22.72 2.71 0.36
N GLU A 179 -23.52 3.73 0.64
CA GLU A 179 -24.23 4.52 -0.37
C GLU A 179 -23.25 5.29 -1.28
N LYS A 180 -22.24 5.95 -0.70
CA LYS A 180 -21.17 6.61 -1.48
C LYS A 180 -20.34 5.61 -2.28
N SER A 181 -20.04 4.44 -1.70
CA SER A 181 -19.28 3.39 -2.38
C SER A 181 -20.02 2.82 -3.59
N ALA A 182 -21.35 2.72 -3.50
CA ALA A 182 -22.23 2.18 -4.53
C ALA A 182 -22.59 3.19 -5.63
N SER A 183 -22.58 4.50 -5.34
CA SER A 183 -22.91 5.55 -6.30
C SER A 183 -21.70 6.00 -7.14
N ASP A 184 -20.60 6.39 -6.51
CA ASP A 184 -19.40 6.93 -7.20
C ASP A 184 -18.06 6.35 -6.67
N GLY A 185 -18.15 5.42 -5.73
CA GLY A 185 -16.97 4.77 -5.17
C GLY A 185 -16.52 3.52 -5.91
N ARG A 186 -15.82 2.65 -5.18
CA ARG A 186 -15.17 1.46 -5.76
C ARG A 186 -16.16 0.44 -6.32
N ILE A 187 -17.32 0.28 -5.67
CA ILE A 187 -18.33 -0.70 -6.10
C ILE A 187 -18.93 -0.28 -7.44
N ALA A 188 -19.27 1.01 -7.60
CA ALA A 188 -19.74 1.56 -8.87
C ALA A 188 -18.74 1.30 -10.01
N ARG A 189 -17.46 1.62 -9.78
CA ARG A 189 -16.39 1.44 -10.78
C ARG A 189 -16.14 -0.03 -11.12
N TRP A 190 -16.16 -0.93 -10.14
CA TRP A 190 -15.97 -2.36 -10.39
C TRP A 190 -17.13 -2.97 -11.17
N LEU A 191 -18.36 -2.62 -10.81
CA LEU A 191 -19.55 -3.06 -11.53
C LEU A 191 -19.59 -2.50 -12.94
N GLY A 192 -19.25 -1.22 -13.12
CA GLY A 192 -19.10 -0.61 -14.45
C GLY A 192 -18.00 -1.29 -15.28
N ALA A 193 -16.84 -1.60 -14.68
CA ALA A 193 -15.75 -2.26 -15.41
C ALA A 193 -16.17 -3.66 -15.86
N TYR A 194 -16.85 -4.41 -15.00
CA TYR A 194 -17.43 -5.71 -15.35
C TYR A 194 -18.49 -5.58 -16.46
N HIS A 195 -19.33 -4.54 -16.38
CA HIS A 195 -20.35 -4.25 -17.38
C HIS A 195 -19.76 -3.96 -18.76
N GLU A 196 -18.64 -3.25 -18.86
CA GLU A 196 -17.96 -3.01 -20.14
C GLU A 196 -17.23 -4.27 -20.65
N MET A 197 -16.57 -5.00 -19.75
CA MET A 197 -15.80 -6.19 -20.08
C MET A 197 -16.66 -7.28 -20.73
N ARG A 198 -17.92 -7.46 -20.27
CA ARG A 198 -18.82 -8.49 -20.81
C ARG A 198 -19.19 -8.29 -22.28
N PHE A 199 -19.06 -7.08 -22.84
CA PHE A 199 -19.37 -6.81 -24.25
C PHE A 199 -18.20 -7.13 -25.19
N ASP A 200 -16.98 -7.19 -24.67
CA ASP A 200 -15.79 -7.52 -25.45
C ASP A 200 -14.77 -8.25 -24.57
N PRO A 201 -15.00 -9.55 -24.29
CA PRO A 201 -14.21 -10.30 -23.31
C PRO A 201 -12.81 -10.66 -23.82
N PHE A 202 -12.61 -10.74 -25.14
CA PHE A 202 -11.35 -11.17 -25.73
C PHE A 202 -10.36 -10.02 -25.91
N PHE A 203 -10.84 -8.85 -26.34
CA PHE A 203 -9.99 -7.67 -26.54
C PHE A 203 -10.13 -6.65 -25.40
N GLY A 204 -11.09 -6.86 -24.50
CA GLY A 204 -11.26 -6.16 -23.23
C GLY A 204 -11.69 -4.72 -23.42
N ARG A 205 -13.00 -4.42 -23.38
CA ARG A 205 -13.48 -3.05 -23.18
C ARG A 205 -13.53 -2.73 -21.69
N GLY A 206 -12.81 -1.72 -21.26
CA GLY A 206 -12.83 -1.24 -19.88
C GLY A 206 -13.17 0.24 -19.84
N ILE A 207 -13.54 0.75 -18.66
CA ILE A 207 -13.89 2.16 -18.43
C ILE A 207 -12.77 3.13 -18.88
N GLY A 208 -11.53 2.66 -19.01
CA GLY A 208 -10.37 3.44 -19.46
C GLY A 208 -9.83 3.11 -20.86
N HIS A 209 -10.55 2.36 -21.70
CA HIS A 209 -10.08 2.07 -23.07
C HIS A 209 -10.06 3.38 -23.88
N TYR A 210 -8.90 3.71 -24.48
CA TYR A 210 -8.59 5.00 -25.12
C TYR A 210 -8.54 6.23 -24.20
N GLY A 211 -7.78 6.15 -23.10
CA GLY A 211 -7.35 7.35 -22.37
C GLY A 211 -8.35 7.88 -21.34
N GLY A 212 -9.56 7.35 -21.25
CA GLY A 212 -10.60 7.86 -20.34
C GLY A 212 -10.29 7.79 -18.84
N ALA A 213 -9.36 6.94 -18.40
CA ALA A 213 -8.93 6.89 -16.99
C ALA A 213 -7.78 7.85 -16.66
N VAL A 214 -7.18 8.50 -17.67
CA VAL A 214 -6.10 9.46 -17.49
C VAL A 214 -6.43 10.85 -18.04
N GLY A 215 -7.39 10.94 -18.97
CA GLY A 215 -7.82 12.18 -19.63
C GLY A 215 -8.79 13.06 -18.84
N ASP A 216 -9.48 12.53 -17.83
CA ASP A 216 -10.37 13.32 -16.97
C ASP A 216 -9.79 13.39 -15.55
N ARG A 217 -8.79 14.26 -15.38
CA ARG A 217 -8.36 14.82 -14.09
C ARG A 217 -8.53 16.31 -14.08
#